data_AF-A0A151PHS0-F1
#
_entry.id   AF-A0A151PHS0-F1
#
_cell.length_a   1.000
_cell.length_b   1.000
_cell.length_c   1.000
_cell.angle_alpha   90.00
_cell.angle_beta   90.00
_cell.angle_gamma   90.00
#
_symmetry.space_group_name_H-M   'P 1'
#
loop_
_entity.id
_entity.type
_entity.pdbx_description
1 polymer ?
#
loop_
_entity_poly.entity_id
_entity_poly.type
_entity_poly.pdbx_seq_one_letter_code
_entity_poly.pdbx_strand_id
1 'polypeptide(L)'
;MWCYKFKKLPLKKYLKIIRLPESIDAYTDQHYVVWLLIVTIAYNWNCWFIPLRCMFPVQTSSNLFYWIIIDILCDICYLCDLLIFQPRKQFVKGGDIIADKIEMKEFYQKSLKFRFDLASVIPFDVLYIFFGFNPMFRANKVLKHNTFFEFNDRLEAILDKAYVYRVIRTTGYLLFILHINACLYYWASDYEGIGSTKWVYDGKGNMYLKCYYWAIRSLITIGGLPEPQNLFEIIFQLLNYFLGVFVFSSLIGQMRDVIGAATAGHNYYRSCMDNTVSYMNTYTIPRMVQNRVRNWYEYTWDSQGMLDESELLEQMPAKMQLAIAIDVNFAIVNKVDLFKGEIGREMYIIKQGEVHVLGGPDGTKILVTLKAGAVFGEISLLAAGGGNRRTANVVAHGFANLFILDKKSLHEILVHYPDSKRILMKKGRVLLKEKGKPSDGPNQQARGLASLFGPKPQTPKLFRALLGNSSKEGIGMLLKLKIKQADQEKKPDPEEKKPKAEAEPQTPSEQKEEPLANSQPLPNSGLHRGITNKSLIITMSPSATAGGEILTVEVKEKKQE
;
A
#
# COMPACT_ATOMS: atom_id res chain seq x y z
N MET A 1 -32.01 32.68 -1.11
CA MET A 1 -32.30 32.30 0.29
C MET A 1 -32.43 30.78 0.37
N TRP A 2 -31.41 30.06 0.85
CA TRP A 2 -31.41 28.59 0.92
C TRP A 2 -31.38 28.15 2.39
N CYS A 3 -32.44 27.47 2.84
CA CYS A 3 -32.57 27.03 4.24
C CYS A 3 -32.65 25.50 4.32
N TYR A 4 -31.50 24.82 4.26
CA TYR A 4 -31.42 23.39 4.58
C TYR A 4 -31.73 23.16 6.06
N LYS A 5 -32.91 22.60 6.36
CA LYS A 5 -33.30 22.20 7.72
C LYS A 5 -32.47 21.00 8.19
N PHE A 6 -31.37 21.27 8.90
CA PHE A 6 -30.66 20.25 9.67
C PHE A 6 -31.61 19.57 10.67
N LYS A 7 -31.94 18.29 10.42
CA LYS A 7 -32.62 17.44 11.41
C LYS A 7 -31.65 17.14 12.55
N LYS A 8 -31.68 17.95 13.62
CA LYS A 8 -30.95 17.66 14.87
C LYS A 8 -31.42 16.31 15.41
N LEU A 9 -30.50 15.34 15.54
CA LEU A 9 -30.81 14.07 16.21
C LEU A 9 -31.09 14.34 17.71
N PRO A 10 -31.97 13.55 18.36
CA PRO A 10 -32.30 13.76 19.76
C PRO A 10 -31.08 13.55 20.66
N LEU A 11 -30.88 14.44 21.64
CA LEU A 11 -29.76 14.42 22.59
C LEU A 11 -29.54 13.06 23.27
N LYS A 12 -30.60 12.29 23.53
CA LYS A 12 -30.49 10.92 24.09
C LYS A 12 -29.74 9.93 23.19
N LYS A 13 -29.69 10.13 21.86
CA LYS A 13 -28.82 9.35 20.96
C LYS A 13 -27.36 9.81 21.05
N TYR A 14 -27.09 11.12 21.08
CA TYR A 14 -25.74 11.65 21.32
C TYR A 14 -25.17 11.16 22.66
N LEU A 15 -25.93 11.23 23.75
CA LEU A 15 -25.54 10.70 25.07
C LEU A 15 -25.30 9.18 25.08
N LYS A 16 -25.92 8.42 24.17
CA LYS A 16 -25.69 6.97 24.04
C LYS A 16 -24.45 6.65 23.18
N ILE A 17 -24.02 7.57 22.31
CA ILE A 17 -22.77 7.51 21.53
C ILE A 17 -21.58 8.01 22.38
N ILE A 18 -21.81 9.02 23.22
CA ILE A 18 -20.81 9.59 24.17
C ILE A 18 -20.63 8.70 25.41
N ARG A 19 -21.42 7.63 25.58
CA ARG A 19 -21.25 6.66 26.65
C ARG A 19 -20.00 5.81 26.40
N LEU A 20 -18.86 6.31 26.90
CA LEU A 20 -17.55 5.64 26.90
C LEU A 20 -17.69 4.13 27.15
N PRO A 21 -17.12 3.26 26.29
CA PRO A 21 -17.28 1.83 26.40
C PRO A 21 -16.64 1.29 27.69
N GLU A 22 -17.10 0.11 28.11
CA GLU A 22 -16.71 -0.51 29.37
C GLU A 22 -15.27 -1.04 29.34
N SER A 23 -14.83 -1.50 28.17
CA SER A 23 -13.46 -1.81 27.80
C SER A 23 -13.20 -1.25 26.39
N ILE A 24 -11.95 -0.94 26.08
CA ILE A 24 -11.51 -0.32 24.83
C ILE A 24 -10.61 -1.31 24.11
N ASP A 25 -11.01 -1.76 22.92
CA ASP A 25 -10.11 -2.48 22.02
C ASP A 25 -9.07 -1.50 21.44
N ALA A 26 -7.79 -1.82 21.62
CA ALA A 26 -6.69 -1.03 21.10
C ALA A 26 -6.57 -1.10 19.56
N TYR A 27 -7.23 -2.05 18.88
CA TYR A 27 -7.06 -2.30 17.45
C TYR A 27 -8.22 -1.76 16.58
N THR A 28 -9.48 -1.93 16.98
CA THR A 28 -10.64 -1.54 16.15
C THR A 28 -11.31 -0.21 16.53
N ASP A 29 -11.11 0.33 17.74
CA ASP A 29 -11.86 1.53 18.19
C ASP A 29 -11.28 2.84 17.61
N GLN A 30 -11.93 3.34 16.56
CA GLN A 30 -11.62 4.63 15.94
C GLN A 30 -11.77 5.81 16.92
N HIS A 31 -12.64 5.73 17.92
CA HIS A 31 -12.77 6.79 18.93
C HIS A 31 -11.56 6.84 19.87
N TYR A 32 -10.94 5.69 20.17
CA TYR A 32 -9.70 5.64 20.92
C TYR A 32 -8.53 6.25 20.12
N VAL A 33 -8.46 6.02 18.80
CA VAL A 33 -7.44 6.65 17.94
C VAL A 33 -7.61 8.18 17.89
N VAL A 34 -8.84 8.69 17.85
CA VAL A 34 -9.12 10.13 17.95
C VAL A 34 -8.77 10.69 19.34
N TRP A 35 -8.96 9.93 20.43
CA TRP A 35 -8.48 10.32 21.75
C TRP A 35 -6.95 10.37 21.83
N LEU A 36 -6.27 9.34 21.30
CA LEU A 36 -4.81 9.30 21.22
C LEU A 36 -4.23 10.46 20.39
N LEU A 37 -4.93 10.93 19.35
CA LEU A 37 -4.57 12.16 18.62
C LEU A 37 -4.61 13.39 19.53
N ILE A 38 -5.65 13.55 20.36
CA ILE A 38 -5.77 14.68 21.30
C ILE A 38 -4.63 14.66 22.33
N VAL A 39 -4.34 13.50 22.92
CA VAL A 39 -3.21 13.34 23.86
C VAL A 39 -1.86 13.56 23.14
N THR A 40 -1.74 13.17 21.88
CA THR A 40 -0.56 13.42 21.03
C THR A 40 -0.38 14.90 20.72
N ILE A 41 -1.45 15.66 20.51
CA ILE A 41 -1.37 17.12 20.32
C ILE A 41 -0.90 17.79 21.63
N ALA A 42 -1.45 17.40 22.78
CA ALA A 42 -0.99 17.86 24.09
C ALA A 42 0.48 17.48 24.38
N TYR A 43 0.93 16.30 23.92
CA TYR A 43 2.34 15.92 23.99
C TYR A 43 3.23 16.81 23.10
N ASN A 44 2.83 17.05 21.84
CA ASN A 44 3.60 17.91 20.93
C ASN A 44 3.68 19.36 21.46
N TRP A 45 2.61 19.89 22.06
CA TRP A 45 2.65 21.20 22.73
C TRP A 45 3.78 21.29 23.75
N ASN A 46 3.81 20.36 24.72
CA ASN A 46 4.86 20.36 25.75
C ASN A 46 6.24 20.08 25.13
N CYS A 47 6.35 19.12 24.20
CA CYS A 47 7.61 18.71 23.59
C CYS A 47 8.31 19.83 22.80
N TRP A 48 7.54 20.65 22.06
CA TRP A 48 8.09 21.78 21.29
C TRP A 48 8.21 23.07 22.13
N PHE A 49 7.22 23.40 22.96
CA PHE A 49 7.23 24.70 23.65
C PHE A 49 8.06 24.74 24.93
N ILE A 50 8.39 23.60 25.57
CA ILE A 50 9.32 23.60 26.72
C ILE A 50 10.74 24.04 26.30
N PRO A 51 11.41 23.42 25.30
CA PRO A 51 12.72 23.89 24.81
C PRO A 51 12.73 25.36 24.39
N LEU A 52 11.70 25.79 23.65
CA LEU A 52 11.55 27.19 23.23
C LEU A 52 11.50 28.14 24.43
N ARG A 53 10.68 27.84 25.45
CA ARG A 53 10.49 28.68 26.64
C ARG A 53 11.69 28.64 27.59
N CYS A 54 12.47 27.55 27.60
CA CYS A 54 13.71 27.46 28.37
C CYS A 54 14.81 28.38 27.83
N MET A 55 14.90 28.56 26.51
CA MET A 55 16.05 29.23 25.88
C MET A 55 15.74 30.62 25.33
N PHE A 56 14.57 30.84 24.73
CA PHE A 56 14.20 32.13 24.15
C PHE A 56 13.31 32.95 25.12
N PRO A 57 13.49 34.28 25.22
CA PRO A 57 12.66 35.17 26.06
C PRO A 57 11.28 35.47 25.44
N VAL A 58 10.57 34.43 24.97
CA VAL A 58 9.23 34.53 24.34
C VAL A 58 8.13 34.86 25.36
N GLN A 59 8.36 34.56 26.64
CA GLN A 59 7.35 34.70 27.68
C GLN A 59 7.44 36.07 28.36
N THR A 60 6.32 36.79 28.35
CA THR A 60 6.20 38.16 28.86
C THR A 60 4.97 38.22 29.79
N SER A 61 4.96 39.11 30.78
CA SER A 61 3.87 39.23 31.75
C SER A 61 2.47 39.41 31.11
N SER A 62 2.41 39.98 29.90
CA SER A 62 1.20 40.13 29.09
C SER A 62 0.72 38.85 28.39
N ASN A 63 1.60 37.90 28.08
CA ASN A 63 1.25 36.66 27.37
C ASN A 63 1.20 35.41 28.29
N LEU A 64 1.77 35.51 29.50
CA LEU A 64 1.79 34.48 30.56
C LEU A 64 0.43 33.77 30.75
N PHE A 65 -0.67 34.52 30.75
CA PHE A 65 -2.03 34.00 30.95
C PHE A 65 -2.44 32.98 29.87
N TYR A 66 -2.13 33.23 28.60
CA TYR A 66 -2.46 32.31 27.50
C TYR A 66 -1.66 31.01 27.58
N TRP A 67 -0.37 31.09 27.95
CA TRP A 67 0.45 29.92 28.18
C TRP A 67 -0.13 29.04 29.29
N ILE A 68 -0.45 29.63 30.45
CA ILE A 68 -1.02 28.91 31.60
C ILE A 68 -2.36 28.21 31.24
N ILE A 69 -3.23 28.85 30.45
CA ILE A 69 -4.49 28.22 30.00
C ILE A 69 -4.22 26.95 29.18
N ILE A 70 -3.34 27.02 28.18
CA ILE A 70 -3.08 25.89 27.28
C ILE A 70 -2.29 24.78 28.01
N ASP A 71 -1.37 25.17 28.91
CA ASP A 71 -0.64 24.27 29.79
C ASP A 71 -1.63 23.47 30.68
N ILE A 72 -2.58 24.14 31.35
CA ILE A 72 -3.63 23.49 32.17
C ILE A 72 -4.52 22.58 31.31
N LEU A 73 -4.89 22.97 30.09
CA LEU A 73 -5.68 22.12 29.18
C LEU A 73 -4.93 20.84 28.81
N CYS A 74 -3.61 20.90 28.60
CA CYS A 74 -2.79 19.71 28.36
C CYS A 74 -2.73 18.79 29.59
N ASP A 75 -2.60 19.36 30.80
CA ASP A 75 -2.59 18.59 32.05
C ASP A 75 -3.94 17.90 32.31
N ILE A 76 -5.06 18.56 32.01
CA ILE A 76 -6.40 17.95 32.06
C ILE A 76 -6.50 16.77 31.08
N CYS A 77 -5.99 16.90 29.85
CA CYS A 77 -5.97 15.80 28.88
C CYS A 77 -5.16 14.59 29.38
N TYR A 78 -3.99 14.82 30.00
CA TYR A 78 -3.16 13.74 30.57
C TYR A 78 -3.85 13.06 31.76
N LEU A 79 -4.50 13.84 32.64
CA LEU A 79 -5.26 13.31 33.78
C LEU A 79 -6.46 12.47 33.32
N CYS A 80 -7.19 12.93 32.30
CA CYS A 80 -8.28 12.15 31.69
C CYS A 80 -7.77 10.84 31.07
N ASP A 81 -6.63 10.85 30.38
CA ASP A 81 -6.06 9.63 29.79
C ASP A 81 -5.68 8.59 30.87
N LEU A 82 -4.97 9.04 31.91
CA LEU A 82 -4.55 8.22 33.05
C LEU A 82 -5.72 7.62 33.83
N LEU A 83 -6.81 8.38 34.05
CA LEU A 83 -7.94 7.94 34.87
C LEU A 83 -9.03 7.18 34.09
N ILE A 84 -9.26 7.52 32.82
CA ILE A 84 -10.44 7.05 32.07
C ILE A 84 -10.07 6.03 31.00
N PHE A 85 -9.01 6.26 30.23
CA PHE A 85 -8.72 5.51 29.01
C PHE A 85 -7.74 4.36 29.24
N GLN A 86 -6.54 4.64 29.78
CA GLN A 86 -5.51 3.62 29.95
C GLN A 86 -5.95 2.43 30.86
N PRO A 87 -6.72 2.63 31.96
CA PRO A 87 -7.21 1.52 32.80
C PRO A 87 -8.33 0.66 32.15
N ARG A 88 -8.89 1.08 31.01
CA ARG A 88 -9.94 0.34 30.27
C ARG A 88 -9.42 -0.37 29.02
N LYS A 89 -8.13 -0.25 28.73
CA LYS A 89 -7.52 -0.78 27.52
C LYS A 89 -7.40 -2.30 27.60
N GLN A 90 -7.99 -2.99 26.63
CA GLN A 90 -7.88 -4.45 26.49
C GLN A 90 -6.44 -4.86 26.21
N PHE A 91 -6.05 -6.04 26.69
CA PHE A 91 -4.72 -6.61 26.46
C PHE A 91 -4.81 -8.10 26.11
N VAL A 92 -3.81 -8.60 25.38
CA VAL A 92 -3.76 -10.00 24.94
C VAL A 92 -2.91 -10.83 25.91
N LYS A 93 -3.42 -11.98 26.34
CA LYS A 93 -2.75 -12.90 27.28
C LYS A 93 -3.02 -14.34 26.85
N GLY A 94 -1.97 -15.09 26.49
CA GLY A 94 -2.12 -16.46 25.98
C GLY A 94 -2.76 -16.60 24.59
N GLY A 95 -3.14 -15.49 23.95
CA GLY A 95 -3.88 -15.44 22.68
C GLY A 95 -5.28 -14.84 22.84
N ASP A 96 -5.86 -14.90 24.04
CA ASP A 96 -7.17 -14.33 24.33
C ASP A 96 -7.10 -12.82 24.61
N ILE A 97 -8.15 -12.09 24.21
CA ILE A 97 -8.33 -10.66 24.47
C ILE A 97 -9.05 -10.48 25.80
N ILE A 98 -8.35 -9.95 26.80
CA ILE A 98 -8.91 -9.73 28.14
C ILE A 98 -9.58 -8.35 28.20
N ALA A 99 -10.87 -8.39 28.53
CA ALA A 99 -11.77 -7.23 28.57
C ALA A 99 -12.39 -6.98 29.96
N ASP A 100 -11.99 -7.73 30.99
CA ASP A 100 -12.46 -7.48 32.36
C ASP A 100 -11.80 -6.24 33.00
N LYS A 101 -12.61 -5.46 33.71
CA LYS A 101 -12.22 -4.16 34.30
C LYS A 101 -11.22 -4.29 35.44
N ILE A 102 -11.25 -5.40 36.18
CA ILE A 102 -10.33 -5.63 37.30
C ILE A 102 -8.98 -6.05 36.73
N GLU A 103 -8.96 -7.04 35.83
CA GLU A 103 -7.70 -7.54 35.28
C GLU A 103 -7.00 -6.52 34.37
N MET A 104 -7.72 -5.78 33.53
CA MET A 104 -7.14 -4.67 32.73
C MET A 104 -6.49 -3.60 33.63
N LYS A 105 -7.14 -3.22 34.73
CA LYS A 105 -6.63 -2.23 35.67
C LYS A 105 -5.38 -2.75 36.40
N GLU A 106 -5.40 -3.99 36.90
CA GLU A 106 -4.23 -4.59 37.53
C GLU A 106 -3.05 -4.72 36.57
N PHE A 107 -3.29 -5.14 35.34
CA PHE A 107 -2.26 -5.23 34.30
C PHE A 107 -1.64 -3.86 34.01
N TYR A 108 -2.46 -2.82 33.86
CA TYR A 108 -1.97 -1.45 33.68
C TYR A 108 -1.16 -0.95 34.88
N GLN A 109 -1.65 -1.15 36.12
CA GLN A 109 -0.94 -0.72 37.34
C GLN A 109 0.42 -1.42 37.54
N LYS A 110 0.56 -2.66 37.08
CA LYS A 110 1.82 -3.42 37.10
C LYS A 110 2.79 -3.02 35.97
N SER A 111 2.32 -2.29 34.95
CA SER A 111 3.11 -1.88 33.80
C SER A 111 4.00 -0.66 34.07
N LEU A 112 5.18 -0.62 33.44
CA LEU A 112 6.04 0.57 33.42
C LEU A 112 5.32 1.78 32.79
N LYS A 113 4.34 1.57 31.89
CA LYS A 113 3.56 2.67 31.30
C LYS A 113 2.85 3.50 32.37
N PHE A 114 2.22 2.87 33.36
CA PHE A 114 1.57 3.56 34.48
C PHE A 114 2.56 4.42 35.29
N ARG A 115 3.81 3.97 35.46
CA ARG A 115 4.84 4.76 36.18
C ARG A 115 5.22 6.03 35.43
N PHE A 116 5.39 5.96 34.12
CA PHE A 116 5.66 7.14 33.27
C PHE A 116 4.43 8.06 33.17
N ASP A 117 3.24 7.50 32.98
CA ASP A 117 1.99 8.25 32.90
C ASP A 117 1.73 9.03 34.21
N LEU A 118 1.89 8.38 35.37
CA LEU A 118 1.76 9.01 36.68
C LEU A 118 2.79 10.13 36.87
N ALA A 119 4.06 9.89 36.55
CA ALA A 119 5.13 10.90 36.65
C ALA A 119 4.88 12.13 35.74
N SER A 120 4.25 11.93 34.58
CA SER A 120 3.89 13.02 33.66
C SER A 120 2.71 13.88 34.13
N VAL A 121 1.88 13.39 35.05
CA VAL A 121 0.71 14.11 35.61
C VAL A 121 1.07 14.93 36.86
N ILE A 122 2.26 14.74 37.45
CA ILE A 122 2.68 15.49 38.64
C ILE A 122 2.69 17.01 38.34
N PRO A 123 2.01 17.85 39.16
CA PRO A 123 1.87 19.28 38.91
C PRO A 123 3.02 20.08 39.53
N PHE A 124 4.26 19.83 39.09
CA PHE A 124 5.43 20.62 39.51
C PHE A 124 5.31 22.12 39.15
N ASP A 125 4.42 22.45 38.20
CA ASP A 125 4.05 23.82 37.83
C ASP A 125 3.53 24.67 39.01
N VAL A 126 3.02 24.05 40.09
CA VAL A 126 2.63 24.76 41.33
C VAL A 126 3.82 25.48 41.98
N LEU A 127 5.04 25.02 41.74
CA LEU A 127 6.28 25.65 42.22
C LEU A 127 6.50 27.06 41.62
N TYR A 128 5.84 27.41 40.51
CA TYR A 128 5.91 28.77 39.94
C TYR A 128 5.44 29.87 40.90
N ILE A 129 4.59 29.53 41.85
CA ILE A 129 4.08 30.46 42.88
C ILE A 129 5.19 30.84 43.88
N PHE A 130 6.17 29.95 44.10
CA PHE A 130 7.21 30.10 45.13
C PHE A 130 8.58 30.47 44.58
N PHE A 131 8.97 29.89 43.44
CA PHE A 131 10.30 30.06 42.83
C PHE A 131 10.30 31.00 41.61
N GLY A 132 9.16 31.63 41.31
CA GLY A 132 8.93 32.32 40.05
C GLY A 132 8.76 31.35 38.87
N PHE A 133 8.46 31.89 37.70
CA PHE A 133 8.24 31.08 36.51
C PHE A 133 9.57 30.53 35.96
N ASN A 134 9.70 29.20 35.90
CA ASN A 134 10.85 28.50 35.30
C ASN A 134 10.36 27.27 34.51
N PRO A 135 10.40 27.26 33.17
CA PRO A 135 9.84 26.17 32.35
C PRO A 135 10.42 24.79 32.63
N MET A 136 11.62 24.69 33.23
CA MET A 136 12.28 23.42 33.51
C MET A 136 11.48 22.52 34.47
N PHE A 137 10.68 23.09 35.38
CA PHE A 137 9.81 22.29 36.25
C PHE A 137 8.73 21.51 35.46
N ARG A 138 8.40 21.94 34.24
CA ARG A 138 7.45 21.27 33.34
C ARG A 138 8.08 20.15 32.49
N ALA A 139 9.39 19.91 32.60
CA ALA A 139 10.07 18.87 31.83
C ALA A 139 9.47 17.45 32.05
N ASN A 140 8.83 17.20 33.20
CA ASN A 140 8.17 15.93 33.48
C ASN A 140 7.02 15.57 32.51
N LYS A 141 6.37 16.56 31.86
CA LYS A 141 5.28 16.30 30.90
C LYS A 141 5.76 15.55 29.65
N VAL A 142 7.07 15.59 29.35
CA VAL A 142 7.69 14.86 28.24
C VAL A 142 7.76 13.35 28.51
N LEU A 143 7.63 12.89 29.77
CA LEU A 143 7.60 11.47 30.11
C LEU A 143 6.42 10.70 29.48
N LYS A 144 5.38 11.40 28.98
CA LYS A 144 4.21 10.83 28.31
C LYS A 144 4.50 10.22 26.92
N HIS A 145 5.74 10.29 26.42
CA HIS A 145 6.22 9.81 25.12
C HIS A 145 5.66 8.45 24.64
N ASN A 146 5.47 7.47 25.53
CA ASN A 146 4.86 6.17 25.21
C ASN A 146 3.51 6.29 24.48
N THR A 147 2.74 7.35 24.75
CA THR A 147 1.43 7.58 24.13
C THR A 147 1.54 8.21 22.74
N PHE A 148 2.61 8.99 22.48
CA PHE A 148 2.96 9.47 21.15
C PHE A 148 3.33 8.30 20.22
N PHE A 149 4.21 7.40 20.67
CA PHE A 149 4.58 6.22 19.89
C PHE A 149 3.37 5.31 19.64
N GLU A 150 2.57 5.03 20.68
CA GLU A 150 1.33 4.26 20.51
C GLU A 150 0.38 4.89 19.48
N PHE A 151 0.20 6.21 19.46
CA PHE A 151 -0.59 6.86 18.41
C PHE A 151 0.01 6.69 17.01
N ASN A 152 1.32 6.88 16.86
CA ASN A 152 2.01 6.78 15.57
C ASN A 152 1.89 5.38 14.97
N ASP A 153 2.05 4.33 15.80
CA ASP A 153 1.96 2.93 15.36
C ASP A 153 0.53 2.57 14.92
N ARG A 154 -0.48 3.06 15.65
CA ARG A 154 -1.90 2.86 15.31
C ARG A 154 -2.28 3.58 14.03
N LEU A 155 -1.78 4.81 13.83
CA LEU A 155 -2.04 5.58 12.61
C LEU A 155 -1.32 4.97 11.39
N GLU A 156 -0.10 4.46 11.53
CA GLU A 156 0.58 3.72 10.46
C GLU A 156 -0.16 2.43 10.08
N ALA A 157 -0.75 1.72 11.05
CA ALA A 157 -1.51 0.49 10.81
C ALA A 157 -2.91 0.69 10.21
N ILE A 158 -3.49 1.90 10.31
CA ILE A 158 -4.85 2.22 9.82
C ILE A 158 -4.82 2.87 8.42
N LEU A 159 -3.68 3.40 7.98
CA LEU A 159 -3.58 4.09 6.69
C LEU A 159 -3.20 3.15 5.55
N ASP A 160 -4.07 3.07 4.53
CA ASP A 160 -3.84 2.36 3.24
C ASP A 160 -2.48 2.65 2.60
N LYS A 161 -1.90 3.82 2.90
CA LYS A 161 -0.61 4.31 2.41
C LYS A 161 0.34 4.65 3.57
N ALA A 162 0.54 3.70 4.48
CA ALA A 162 1.47 3.76 5.61
C ALA A 162 2.83 4.43 5.29
N TYR A 163 3.39 4.17 4.10
CA TYR A 163 4.64 4.78 3.64
C TYR A 163 4.59 6.32 3.57
N VAL A 164 3.45 6.93 3.24
CA VAL A 164 3.29 8.40 3.22
C VAL A 164 3.37 8.96 4.64
N TYR A 165 2.73 8.29 5.60
CA TYR A 165 2.82 8.66 7.01
C TYR A 165 4.24 8.52 7.55
N ARG A 166 4.98 7.50 7.11
CA ARG A 166 6.39 7.32 7.43
C ARG A 166 7.26 8.51 7.00
N VAL A 167 7.06 9.04 5.78
CA VAL A 167 7.74 10.29 5.32
C VAL A 167 7.39 11.48 6.23
N ILE A 168 6.10 11.66 6.55
CA ILE A 168 5.64 12.77 7.40
C ILE A 168 6.27 12.67 8.80
N ARG A 169 6.34 11.46 9.38
CA ARG A 169 6.92 11.20 10.70
C ARG A 169 8.42 11.49 10.74
N THR A 170 9.20 10.99 9.78
CA THR A 170 10.65 11.25 9.72
C THR A 170 10.98 12.71 9.43
N THR A 171 10.16 13.37 8.61
CA THR A 171 10.26 14.83 8.37
C THR A 171 9.94 15.62 9.64
N GLY A 172 8.93 15.21 10.41
CA GLY A 172 8.61 15.79 11.72
C GLY A 172 9.77 15.68 12.72
N TYR A 173 10.46 14.54 12.75
CA TYR A 173 11.67 14.36 13.56
C TYR A 173 12.81 15.27 13.13
N LEU A 174 13.07 15.44 11.82
CA LEU A 174 14.06 16.41 11.33
C LEU A 174 13.71 17.84 11.78
N LEU A 175 12.46 18.26 11.59
CA LEU A 175 12.01 19.61 11.95
C LEU A 175 12.11 19.87 13.46
N PHE A 176 11.91 18.84 14.29
CA PHE A 176 12.11 18.90 15.73
C PHE A 176 13.60 18.98 16.12
N ILE A 177 14.47 18.19 15.50
CA ILE A 177 15.93 18.27 15.75
C ILE A 177 16.47 19.66 15.35
N LEU A 178 16.01 20.20 14.21
CA LEU A 178 16.29 21.58 13.78
C LEU A 178 15.82 22.62 14.80
N HIS A 179 14.63 22.41 15.40
CA HIS A 179 14.09 23.28 16.43
C HIS A 179 14.93 23.24 17.72
N ILE A 180 15.33 22.05 18.19
CA ILE A 180 16.23 21.91 19.35
C ILE A 180 17.59 22.57 19.07
N ASN A 181 18.16 22.36 17.88
CA ASN A 181 19.42 22.99 17.49
C ASN A 181 19.33 24.53 17.46
N ALA A 182 18.21 25.08 16.97
CA ALA A 182 17.94 26.52 17.02
C ALA A 182 17.84 27.08 18.45
N CYS A 183 17.27 26.31 19.39
CA CYS A 183 17.22 26.68 20.81
C CYS A 183 18.62 26.63 21.45
N LEU A 184 19.43 25.61 21.14
CA LEU A 184 20.81 25.49 21.63
C LEU A 184 21.73 26.59 21.08
N TYR A 185 21.57 26.98 19.82
CA TYR A 185 22.35 28.07 19.22
C TYR A 185 21.95 29.45 19.76
N TYR A 186 20.65 29.69 20.05
CA TYR A 186 20.25 30.90 20.78
C TYR A 186 20.85 30.92 22.18
N TRP A 187 20.78 29.81 22.93
CA TRP A 187 21.39 29.70 24.26
C TRP A 187 22.91 29.93 24.23
N ALA A 188 23.62 29.39 23.25
CA ALA A 188 25.04 29.67 23.03
C ALA A 188 25.31 31.17 22.75
N SER A 189 24.48 31.81 21.92
CA SER A 189 24.56 33.24 21.61
C SER A 189 24.25 34.14 22.82
N ASP A 190 23.36 33.72 23.71
CA ASP A 190 23.01 34.43 24.94
C ASP A 190 24.14 34.29 25.99
N TYR A 191 24.74 33.10 26.09
CA TYR A 191 25.86 32.79 26.98
C TYR A 191 27.15 33.57 26.65
N GLU A 192 27.48 33.75 25.37
CA GLU A 192 28.60 34.61 24.92
C GLU A 192 28.21 36.09 24.73
N GLY A 193 26.94 36.43 24.91
CA GLY A 193 26.39 37.77 24.74
C GLY A 193 25.97 38.07 23.30
N ILE A 194 24.70 38.46 23.13
CA ILE A 194 24.08 38.74 21.83
C ILE A 194 24.85 39.85 21.08
N GLY A 195 25.31 39.54 19.87
CA GLY A 195 26.06 40.45 19.00
C GLY A 195 27.53 40.69 19.37
N SER A 196 28.13 39.87 20.25
CA SER A 196 29.54 39.99 20.64
C SER A 196 30.52 39.61 19.52
N THR A 197 30.23 38.55 18.76
CA THR A 197 31.02 38.07 17.61
C THR A 197 30.22 38.18 16.31
N LYS A 198 30.82 37.76 15.18
CA LYS A 198 30.10 37.57 13.91
C LYS A 198 29.30 36.25 13.84
N TRP A 199 29.58 35.30 14.74
CA TRP A 199 28.98 33.97 14.72
C TRP A 199 27.72 33.87 15.58
N VAL A 200 27.66 34.57 16.72
CA VAL A 200 26.45 34.67 17.56
C VAL A 200 25.31 35.42 16.87
N TYR A 201 24.09 35.26 17.39
CA TYR A 201 22.93 36.02 16.94
C TYR A 201 23.11 37.54 17.10
N ASP A 202 22.71 38.31 16.07
CA ASP A 202 22.96 39.77 15.93
C ASP A 202 21.95 40.67 16.64
N GLY A 203 21.02 40.11 17.40
CA GLY A 203 19.96 40.85 18.11
C GLY A 203 18.88 41.46 17.21
N LYS A 204 18.92 41.27 15.89
CA LYS A 204 18.07 42.00 14.92
C LYS A 204 17.03 41.11 14.25
N GLY A 205 15.80 41.60 14.23
CA GLY A 205 14.65 40.94 13.62
C GLY A 205 14.05 39.87 14.54
N ASN A 206 13.48 38.82 13.96
CA ASN A 206 12.88 37.72 14.72
C ASN A 206 13.97 36.72 15.14
N MET A 207 14.25 36.68 16.45
CA MET A 207 15.24 35.81 17.10
C MET A 207 15.11 34.36 16.67
N TYR A 208 13.90 33.79 16.80
CA TYR A 208 13.65 32.39 16.49
C TYR A 208 13.89 32.07 15.01
N LEU A 209 13.40 32.89 14.08
CA LEU A 209 13.59 32.66 12.64
C LEU A 209 15.06 32.77 12.22
N LYS A 210 15.83 33.69 12.83
CA LYS A 210 17.27 33.83 12.61
C LYS A 210 18.04 32.59 13.10
N CYS A 211 17.78 32.14 14.32
CA CYS A 211 18.42 30.95 14.89
C CYS A 211 17.99 29.66 14.18
N TYR A 212 16.74 29.56 13.72
CA TYR A 212 16.25 28.42 12.94
C TYR A 212 16.86 28.36 11.52
N TYR A 213 17.05 29.51 10.87
CA TYR A 213 17.78 29.61 9.61
C TYR A 213 19.26 29.20 9.74
N TRP A 214 19.92 29.60 10.84
CA TRP A 214 21.26 29.13 11.18
C TRP A 214 21.29 27.61 11.36
N ALA A 215 20.35 27.05 12.15
CA ALA A 215 20.26 25.62 12.44
C ALA A 215 20.00 24.76 11.19
N ILE A 216 19.19 25.24 10.24
CA ILE A 216 19.00 24.61 8.93
C ILE A 216 20.32 24.53 8.17
N ARG A 217 21.04 25.64 8.07
CA ARG A 217 22.28 25.71 7.27
C ARG A 217 23.42 24.91 7.88
N SER A 218 23.47 24.78 9.21
CA SER A 218 24.45 23.93 9.89
C SER A 218 24.10 22.45 9.81
N LEU A 219 22.86 22.07 10.16
CA LEU A 219 22.47 20.65 10.27
C LEU A 219 22.33 19.97 8.90
N ILE A 220 21.91 20.70 7.87
CA ILE A 220 21.81 20.23 6.48
C ILE A 220 23.11 20.54 5.70
N THR A 221 24.15 21.05 6.36
CA THR A 221 25.49 21.31 5.77
C THR A 221 25.50 22.22 4.53
N ILE A 222 24.53 23.14 4.42
CA ILE A 222 24.36 24.07 3.27
C ILE A 222 25.48 25.13 3.23
N GLY A 223 26.24 25.28 4.32
CA GLY A 223 27.45 26.09 4.37
C GLY A 223 27.20 27.60 4.32
N GLY A 224 28.29 28.38 4.21
CA GLY A 224 28.27 29.85 4.20
C GLY A 224 27.75 30.49 5.48
N LEU A 225 27.90 29.79 6.62
CA LEU A 225 27.73 30.36 7.95
C LEU A 225 28.90 31.31 8.29
N PRO A 226 28.73 32.26 9.23
CA PRO A 226 29.86 33.01 9.77
C PRO A 226 30.91 32.05 10.39
N GLU A 227 32.17 32.45 10.30
CA GLU A 227 33.28 31.70 10.87
C GLU A 227 33.30 31.86 12.40
N PRO A 228 33.42 30.76 13.18
CA PRO A 228 33.56 30.83 14.63
C PRO A 228 34.93 31.41 15.00
N GLN A 229 34.96 32.33 15.96
CA GLN A 229 36.12 33.11 16.38
C GLN A 229 36.67 32.62 17.73
N ASN A 230 35.78 32.21 18.64
CA ASN A 230 36.12 31.71 19.98
C ASN A 230 36.27 30.19 20.00
N LEU A 231 37.04 29.66 20.96
CA LEU A 231 37.20 28.22 21.18
C LEU A 231 35.85 27.51 21.46
N PHE A 232 34.93 28.19 22.17
CA PHE A 232 33.59 27.67 22.43
C PHE A 232 32.76 27.54 21.15
N GLU A 233 32.70 28.61 20.34
CA GLU A 233 32.04 28.61 19.02
C GLU A 233 32.61 27.52 18.11
N ILE A 234 33.94 27.34 18.08
CA ILE A 234 34.61 26.30 17.29
C ILE A 234 34.16 24.89 17.73
N ILE A 235 34.15 24.61 19.04
CA ILE A 235 33.72 23.31 19.58
C ILE A 235 32.24 23.06 19.32
N PHE A 236 31.38 24.07 19.56
CA PHE A 236 29.94 23.99 19.31
C PHE A 236 29.63 23.74 17.83
N GLN A 237 30.28 24.49 16.94
CA GLN A 237 30.13 24.37 15.48
C GLN A 237 30.62 23.01 14.97
N LEU A 238 31.73 22.49 15.51
CA LEU A 238 32.28 21.17 15.16
C LEU A 238 31.33 20.03 15.58
N LEU A 239 30.86 20.04 16.83
CA LEU A 239 29.89 19.05 17.33
C LEU A 239 28.59 19.07 16.53
N ASN A 240 28.09 20.27 16.20
CA ASN A 240 26.88 20.47 15.42
C ASN A 240 27.05 19.99 13.96
N TYR A 241 28.19 20.23 13.31
CA TYR A 241 28.46 19.66 11.98
C TYR A 241 28.53 18.12 12.00
N PHE A 242 29.18 17.54 13.01
CA PHE A 242 29.24 16.07 13.16
C PHE A 242 27.83 15.47 13.36
N LEU A 243 27.02 16.09 14.21
CA LEU A 243 25.61 15.71 14.40
C LEU A 243 24.78 15.89 13.12
N GLY A 244 24.99 17.00 12.38
CA GLY A 244 24.30 17.30 11.13
C GLY A 244 24.54 16.24 10.06
N VAL A 245 25.80 15.89 9.81
CA VAL A 245 26.17 14.81 8.87
C VAL A 245 25.51 13.48 9.25
N PHE A 246 25.49 13.11 10.54
CA PHE A 246 24.84 11.89 11.00
C PHE A 246 23.31 11.91 10.80
N VAL A 247 22.63 12.99 11.20
CA VAL A 247 21.18 13.14 11.07
C VAL A 247 20.75 13.18 9.61
N PHE A 248 21.47 13.92 8.76
CA PHE A 248 21.18 14.03 7.33
C PHE A 248 21.42 12.70 6.59
N SER A 249 22.52 12.01 6.88
CA SER A 249 22.81 10.67 6.35
C SER A 249 21.73 9.65 6.74
N SER A 250 21.33 9.62 8.01
CA SER A 250 20.25 8.74 8.49
C SER A 250 18.92 9.02 7.79
N LEU A 251 18.59 10.29 7.55
CA LEU A 251 17.37 10.67 6.85
C LEU A 251 17.39 10.25 5.38
N ILE A 252 18.51 10.40 4.68
CA ILE A 252 18.66 9.92 3.29
C ILE A 252 18.47 8.39 3.22
N GLY A 253 19.06 7.64 4.16
CA GLY A 253 18.85 6.20 4.26
C GLY A 253 17.38 5.84 4.46
N GLN A 254 16.71 6.45 5.44
CA GLN A 254 15.29 6.20 5.69
C GLN A 254 14.41 6.56 4.49
N MET A 255 14.65 7.70 3.82
CA MET A 255 13.89 8.10 2.63
C MET A 255 14.09 7.12 1.46
N ARG A 256 15.31 6.59 1.26
CA ARG A 256 15.57 5.51 0.30
C ARG A 256 14.72 4.28 0.61
N ASP A 257 14.64 3.86 1.88
CA ASP A 257 13.87 2.68 2.28
C ASP A 257 12.36 2.89 2.08
N VAL A 258 11.83 4.09 2.38
CA VAL A 258 10.42 4.41 2.13
C VAL A 258 10.10 4.42 0.63
N ILE A 259 10.96 5.02 -0.20
CA ILE A 259 10.81 5.04 -1.67
C ILE A 259 10.92 3.62 -2.25
N GLY A 260 11.85 2.81 -1.75
CA GLY A 260 12.01 1.41 -2.12
C GLY A 260 10.75 0.59 -1.85
N ALA A 261 10.18 0.69 -0.64
CA ALA A 261 8.92 0.04 -0.30
C ALA A 261 7.74 0.56 -1.15
N ALA A 262 7.62 1.88 -1.34
CA ALA A 262 6.53 2.49 -2.11
C ALA A 262 6.58 2.17 -3.61
N THR A 263 7.75 1.82 -4.16
CA THR A 263 7.93 1.47 -5.57
C THR A 263 8.14 -0.03 -5.83
N ALA A 264 8.16 -0.86 -4.77
CA ALA A 264 8.53 -2.28 -4.84
C ALA A 264 7.78 -3.06 -5.93
N GLY A 265 6.45 -2.96 -6.00
CA GLY A 265 5.63 -3.66 -7.02
C GLY A 265 5.95 -3.23 -8.45
N HIS A 266 6.10 -1.92 -8.70
CA HIS A 266 6.49 -1.41 -10.02
C HIS A 266 7.92 -1.81 -10.40
N ASN A 267 8.83 -1.93 -9.44
CA ASN A 267 10.22 -2.34 -9.69
C ASN A 267 10.31 -3.85 -9.94
N TYR A 268 9.53 -4.66 -9.22
CA TYR A 268 9.33 -6.09 -9.50
C TYR A 268 8.77 -6.29 -10.92
N TYR A 269 7.68 -5.59 -11.27
CA TYR A 269 7.10 -5.61 -12.62
C TYR A 269 8.13 -5.31 -13.72
N ARG A 270 8.88 -4.20 -13.57
CA ARG A 270 9.95 -3.84 -14.51
C ARG A 270 11.01 -4.92 -14.61
N SER A 271 11.50 -5.42 -13.47
CA SER A 271 12.50 -6.50 -13.42
C SER A 271 12.01 -7.75 -14.17
N CYS A 272 10.78 -8.20 -13.94
CA CYS A 272 10.19 -9.34 -14.66
C CYS A 272 10.10 -9.09 -16.16
N MET A 273 9.56 -7.94 -16.58
CA MET A 273 9.46 -7.55 -17.99
C MET A 273 10.84 -7.47 -18.67
N ASP A 274 11.81 -6.79 -18.03
CA ASP A 274 13.14 -6.54 -18.59
C ASP A 274 13.97 -7.84 -18.65
N ASN A 275 13.84 -8.73 -17.66
CA ASN A 275 14.42 -10.08 -17.72
C ASN A 275 13.83 -10.91 -18.89
N THR A 276 12.51 -10.85 -19.11
CA THR A 276 11.88 -11.55 -20.24
C THR A 276 12.27 -10.93 -21.60
N VAL A 277 12.38 -9.61 -21.69
CA VAL A 277 12.86 -8.92 -22.90
C VAL A 277 14.34 -9.23 -23.16
N SER A 278 15.17 -9.29 -22.12
CA SER A 278 16.56 -9.74 -22.20
C SER A 278 16.67 -11.16 -22.75
N TYR A 279 15.90 -12.11 -22.20
CA TYR A 279 15.79 -13.48 -22.72
C TYR A 279 15.37 -13.49 -24.21
N MET A 280 14.32 -12.75 -24.58
CA MET A 280 13.85 -12.70 -25.97
C MET A 280 14.87 -12.08 -26.94
N ASN A 281 15.72 -11.17 -26.49
CA ASN A 281 16.82 -10.62 -27.29
C ASN A 281 17.98 -11.60 -27.44
N THR A 282 18.36 -12.30 -26.36
CA THR A 282 19.40 -13.34 -26.35
C THR A 282 19.07 -14.48 -27.31
N TYR A 283 17.81 -14.92 -27.35
CA TYR A 283 17.32 -15.96 -28.26
C TYR A 283 16.75 -15.39 -29.59
N THR A 284 17.08 -14.14 -29.93
CA THR A 284 16.74 -13.44 -31.19
C THR A 284 15.27 -13.55 -31.64
N ILE A 285 14.36 -13.63 -30.68
CA ILE A 285 12.92 -13.83 -30.90
C ILE A 285 12.32 -12.65 -31.70
N PRO A 286 11.55 -12.89 -32.78
CA PRO A 286 11.06 -11.83 -33.65
C PRO A 286 10.25 -10.75 -32.91
N ARG A 287 10.46 -9.47 -33.27
CA ARG A 287 9.82 -8.31 -32.62
C ARG A 287 8.29 -8.39 -32.52
N MET A 288 7.62 -9.05 -33.47
CA MET A 288 6.17 -9.27 -33.41
C MET A 288 5.75 -10.16 -32.21
N VAL A 289 6.59 -11.11 -31.81
CA VAL A 289 6.39 -11.91 -30.59
C VAL A 289 6.78 -11.10 -29.36
N GLN A 290 7.91 -10.38 -29.40
CA GLN A 290 8.34 -9.51 -28.29
C GLN A 290 7.27 -8.49 -27.90
N ASN A 291 6.67 -7.80 -28.88
CA ASN A 291 5.60 -6.85 -28.65
C ASN A 291 4.35 -7.51 -28.07
N ARG A 292 4.00 -8.75 -28.49
CA ARG A 292 2.88 -9.48 -27.89
C ARG A 292 3.12 -9.84 -26.42
N VAL A 293 4.36 -10.18 -26.05
CA VAL A 293 4.75 -10.44 -24.66
C VAL A 293 4.74 -9.16 -23.83
N ARG A 294 5.29 -8.06 -24.36
CA ARG A 294 5.25 -6.73 -23.72
C ARG A 294 3.80 -6.28 -23.46
N ASN A 295 2.95 -6.30 -24.48
CA ASN A 295 1.54 -5.90 -24.34
C ASN A 295 0.76 -6.79 -23.36
N TRP A 296 1.17 -8.06 -23.16
CA TRP A 296 0.60 -8.93 -22.13
C TRP A 296 1.07 -8.56 -20.72
N TYR A 297 2.35 -8.24 -20.53
CA TYR A 297 2.86 -7.70 -19.26
C TYR A 297 2.16 -6.39 -18.89
N GLU A 298 2.11 -5.44 -19.81
CA GLU A 298 1.49 -4.12 -19.61
C GLU A 298 0.00 -4.26 -19.27
N TYR A 299 -0.77 -5.06 -20.02
CA TYR A 299 -2.18 -5.31 -19.71
C TYR A 299 -2.38 -6.04 -18.37
N THR A 300 -1.57 -7.06 -18.06
CA THR A 300 -1.71 -7.81 -16.80
C THR A 300 -1.45 -6.89 -15.62
N TRP A 301 -0.41 -6.05 -15.68
CA TRP A 301 -0.14 -5.05 -14.66
C TRP A 301 -1.28 -4.02 -14.53
N ASP A 302 -1.73 -3.42 -15.64
CA ASP A 302 -2.78 -2.38 -15.60
C ASP A 302 -4.16 -2.93 -15.20
N SER A 303 -4.41 -4.23 -15.35
CA SER A 303 -5.70 -4.87 -15.01
C SER A 303 -5.74 -5.61 -13.68
N GLN A 304 -4.58 -5.99 -13.11
CA GLN A 304 -4.48 -6.76 -11.86
C GLN A 304 -3.64 -6.08 -10.76
N GLY A 305 -2.73 -5.16 -11.13
CA GLY A 305 -1.79 -4.52 -10.19
C GLY A 305 -0.67 -5.44 -9.67
N MET A 306 -0.57 -6.65 -10.22
CA MET A 306 0.38 -7.69 -9.82
C MET A 306 0.58 -8.68 -10.98
N LEU A 307 1.58 -9.58 -10.87
CA LEU A 307 1.89 -10.59 -11.89
C LEU A 307 1.60 -12.03 -11.45
N ASP A 308 1.64 -12.33 -10.15
CA ASP A 308 1.35 -13.66 -9.60
C ASP A 308 0.54 -13.55 -8.30
N GLU A 309 -0.70 -14.05 -8.33
CA GLU A 309 -1.61 -14.11 -7.17
C GLU A 309 -1.24 -15.26 -6.22
N SER A 310 -0.55 -16.30 -6.70
CA SER A 310 -0.23 -17.50 -5.91
C SER A 310 0.85 -17.24 -4.85
N GLU A 311 1.88 -16.44 -5.16
CA GLU A 311 2.96 -16.08 -4.23
C GLU A 311 2.42 -15.41 -2.94
N LEU A 312 1.32 -14.65 -3.03
CA LEU A 312 0.66 -14.04 -1.86
C LEU A 312 -0.23 -15.03 -1.10
N LEU A 313 -0.91 -15.94 -1.82
CA LEU A 313 -1.79 -16.93 -1.19
C LEU A 313 -1.00 -17.97 -0.40
N GLU A 314 0.11 -18.48 -0.94
CA GLU A 314 0.94 -19.52 -0.29
C GLU A 314 1.52 -19.08 1.07
N GLN A 315 1.73 -17.78 1.28
CA GLN A 315 2.22 -17.23 2.55
C GLN A 315 1.18 -17.29 3.69
N MET A 316 -0.11 -17.43 3.37
CA MET A 316 -1.19 -17.46 4.37
C MET A 316 -1.54 -18.88 4.83
N PRO A 317 -1.97 -19.08 6.10
CA PRO A 317 -2.50 -20.36 6.54
C PRO A 317 -3.70 -20.82 5.70
N ALA A 318 -3.78 -22.11 5.35
CA ALA A 318 -4.79 -22.68 4.46
C ALA A 318 -6.26 -22.35 4.84
N LYS A 319 -6.57 -22.15 6.12
CA LYS A 319 -7.91 -21.70 6.58
C LYS A 319 -8.24 -20.27 6.11
N MET A 320 -7.27 -19.37 6.06
CA MET A 320 -7.42 -18.00 5.56
C MET A 320 -7.45 -17.97 4.03
N GLN A 321 -6.57 -18.73 3.36
CA GLN A 321 -6.63 -18.95 1.91
C GLN A 321 -8.03 -19.38 1.47
N LEU A 322 -8.60 -20.41 2.14
CA LEU A 322 -9.93 -20.94 1.82
C LEU A 322 -11.03 -19.90 2.05
N ALA A 323 -10.97 -19.10 3.12
CA ALA A 323 -11.96 -18.06 3.39
C ALA A 323 -11.96 -16.98 2.28
N ILE A 324 -10.78 -16.50 1.88
CA ILE A 324 -10.62 -15.52 0.79
C ILE A 324 -11.06 -16.12 -0.55
N ALA A 325 -10.63 -17.35 -0.84
CA ALA A 325 -11.00 -18.05 -2.08
C ALA A 325 -12.51 -18.29 -2.20
N ILE A 326 -13.21 -18.52 -1.08
CA ILE A 326 -14.68 -18.56 -1.05
C ILE A 326 -15.25 -17.16 -1.30
N ASP A 327 -14.90 -16.14 -0.52
CA ASP A 327 -15.55 -14.82 -0.61
C ASP A 327 -15.40 -14.17 -1.99
N VAL A 328 -14.19 -14.23 -2.57
CA VAL A 328 -13.89 -13.69 -3.91
C VAL A 328 -14.59 -14.46 -5.03
N ASN A 329 -14.66 -15.79 -4.96
CA ASN A 329 -15.04 -16.63 -6.10
C ASN A 329 -16.43 -17.27 -6.00
N PHE A 330 -17.05 -17.34 -4.82
CA PHE A 330 -18.36 -17.97 -4.62
C PHE A 330 -19.45 -17.36 -5.52
N ALA A 331 -19.43 -16.03 -5.72
CA ALA A 331 -20.36 -15.34 -6.60
C ALA A 331 -20.17 -15.65 -8.11
N ILE A 332 -19.08 -16.31 -8.50
CA ILE A 332 -18.79 -16.81 -9.84
C ILE A 332 -19.11 -18.31 -9.91
N VAL A 333 -18.55 -19.10 -8.99
CA VAL A 333 -18.79 -20.55 -8.85
C VAL A 333 -20.29 -20.88 -8.76
N ASN A 334 -21.06 -20.11 -7.99
CA ASN A 334 -22.51 -20.28 -7.84
C ASN A 334 -23.34 -19.85 -9.07
N LYS A 335 -22.75 -19.09 -10.02
CA LYS A 335 -23.39 -18.73 -11.30
C LYS A 335 -23.08 -19.73 -12.43
N VAL A 336 -22.16 -20.66 -12.19
CA VAL A 336 -21.76 -21.67 -13.17
C VAL A 336 -22.75 -22.83 -13.14
N ASP A 337 -23.60 -22.91 -14.17
CA ASP A 337 -24.53 -24.04 -14.42
C ASP A 337 -23.84 -25.40 -14.63
N LEU A 338 -22.51 -25.40 -14.69
CA LEU A 338 -21.65 -26.51 -15.12
C LEU A 338 -21.15 -27.42 -13.99
N PHE A 339 -21.45 -27.15 -12.71
CA PHE A 339 -21.16 -28.11 -11.62
C PHE A 339 -22.09 -29.35 -11.64
N LYS A 340 -22.43 -29.83 -12.85
CA LYS A 340 -23.31 -30.95 -13.21
C LYS A 340 -22.89 -31.59 -14.57
N GLY A 341 -21.64 -32.05 -14.75
CA GLY A 341 -21.15 -32.88 -15.88
C GLY A 341 -19.64 -33.26 -15.82
N GLU A 342 -19.25 -34.53 -16.10
CA GLU A 342 -17.85 -35.05 -16.19
C GLU A 342 -17.78 -36.32 -17.10
N ILE A 343 -16.69 -36.81 -17.73
CA ILE A 343 -15.23 -36.77 -17.45
C ILE A 343 -14.32 -36.39 -18.66
N GLY A 344 -13.19 -35.66 -18.47
CA GLY A 344 -12.12 -35.39 -19.47
C GLY A 344 -11.14 -34.26 -19.05
N ARG A 345 -10.37 -33.59 -19.93
CA ARG A 345 -9.11 -32.87 -19.52
C ARG A 345 -9.21 -31.59 -18.67
N GLU A 346 -9.77 -30.49 -19.18
CA GLU A 346 -9.72 -29.14 -18.54
C GLU A 346 -10.98 -28.32 -18.86
N MET A 347 -11.41 -27.50 -17.90
CA MET A 347 -12.57 -26.60 -17.95
C MET A 347 -12.12 -25.16 -17.72
N TYR A 348 -12.71 -24.21 -18.45
CA TYR A 348 -12.38 -22.79 -18.37
C TYR A 348 -13.63 -21.96 -18.05
N ILE A 349 -13.68 -21.36 -16.86
CA ILE A 349 -14.76 -20.49 -16.37
C ILE A 349 -14.35 -19.03 -16.64
N ILE A 350 -15.20 -18.24 -17.29
CA ILE A 350 -14.86 -16.86 -17.65
C ILE A 350 -15.10 -15.93 -16.43
N LYS A 351 -14.02 -15.45 -15.80
CA LYS A 351 -14.05 -14.41 -14.74
C LYS A 351 -14.41 -13.05 -15.33
N GLN A 352 -13.79 -12.69 -16.46
CA GLN A 352 -13.93 -11.40 -17.13
C GLN A 352 -13.58 -11.51 -18.62
N GLY A 353 -14.12 -10.61 -19.45
CA GLY A 353 -13.91 -10.60 -20.89
C GLY A 353 -14.91 -11.48 -21.67
N GLU A 354 -14.65 -11.66 -22.96
CA GLU A 354 -15.51 -12.41 -23.87
C GLU A 354 -14.68 -13.34 -24.78
N VAL A 355 -15.27 -14.47 -25.15
CA VAL A 355 -14.55 -15.57 -25.82
C VAL A 355 -15.40 -16.14 -26.95
N HIS A 356 -14.83 -16.25 -28.14
CA HIS A 356 -15.52 -16.72 -29.34
C HIS A 356 -15.24 -18.20 -29.60
N VAL A 357 -16.31 -18.99 -29.63
CA VAL A 357 -16.28 -20.39 -30.09
C VAL A 357 -16.36 -20.39 -31.60
N LEU A 358 -15.33 -20.89 -32.28
CA LEU A 358 -15.21 -20.92 -33.73
C LEU A 358 -15.43 -22.34 -34.29
N GLY A 359 -15.93 -22.41 -35.51
CA GLY A 359 -16.12 -23.65 -36.28
C GLY A 359 -16.47 -23.39 -37.74
N GLY A 360 -17.22 -24.31 -38.35
CA GLY A 360 -17.34 -24.40 -39.82
C GLY A 360 -16.14 -25.13 -40.45
N PRO A 361 -16.16 -25.38 -41.76
CA PRO A 361 -15.13 -26.17 -42.45
C PRO A 361 -13.72 -25.57 -42.29
N ASP A 362 -13.59 -24.25 -42.37
CA ASP A 362 -12.32 -23.53 -42.24
C ASP A 362 -11.96 -23.18 -40.78
N GLY A 363 -12.82 -23.53 -39.82
CA GLY A 363 -12.60 -23.26 -38.39
C GLY A 363 -12.63 -21.78 -37.96
N THR A 364 -13.00 -20.85 -38.85
CA THR A 364 -12.97 -19.39 -38.64
C THR A 364 -14.32 -18.76 -38.28
N LYS A 365 -15.44 -19.44 -38.54
CA LYS A 365 -16.78 -18.87 -38.35
C LYS A 365 -17.15 -18.86 -36.87
N ILE A 366 -17.46 -17.68 -36.33
CA ILE A 366 -17.97 -17.53 -34.96
C ILE A 366 -19.33 -18.25 -34.87
N LEU A 367 -19.42 -19.22 -33.96
CA LEU A 367 -20.66 -19.95 -33.64
C LEU A 367 -21.37 -19.35 -32.44
N VAL A 368 -20.63 -19.02 -31.38
CA VAL A 368 -21.14 -18.50 -30.10
C VAL A 368 -20.12 -17.55 -29.48
N THR A 369 -20.59 -16.41 -28.95
CA THR A 369 -19.82 -15.54 -28.04
C THR A 369 -20.19 -15.87 -26.61
N LEU A 370 -19.22 -16.34 -25.82
CA LEU A 370 -19.34 -16.58 -24.38
C LEU A 370 -18.85 -15.34 -23.62
N LYS A 371 -19.50 -15.02 -22.51
CA LYS A 371 -19.21 -13.85 -21.65
C LYS A 371 -18.96 -14.30 -20.20
N ALA A 372 -18.54 -13.38 -19.33
CA ALA A 372 -18.30 -13.65 -17.92
C ALA A 372 -19.45 -14.46 -17.23
N GLY A 373 -19.07 -15.47 -16.45
CA GLY A 373 -19.97 -16.46 -15.84
C GLY A 373 -20.29 -17.68 -16.73
N ALA A 374 -20.10 -17.60 -18.05
CA ALA A 374 -20.17 -18.76 -18.92
C ALA A 374 -18.88 -19.60 -18.84
N VAL A 375 -18.96 -20.85 -19.30
CA VAL A 375 -17.91 -21.86 -19.19
C VAL A 375 -17.74 -22.60 -20.52
N PHE A 376 -16.56 -23.17 -20.74
CA PHE A 376 -16.29 -24.05 -21.88
C PHE A 376 -15.21 -25.10 -21.54
N GLY A 377 -14.93 -26.01 -22.47
CA GLY A 377 -14.06 -27.18 -22.25
C GLY A 377 -14.81 -28.40 -21.72
N GLU A 378 -15.95 -28.17 -21.07
CA GLU A 378 -16.88 -29.14 -20.47
C GLU A 378 -17.16 -30.41 -21.27
N ILE A 379 -17.25 -30.33 -22.61
CA ILE A 379 -17.61 -31.47 -23.46
C ILE A 379 -16.40 -32.37 -23.70
N SER A 380 -15.19 -31.79 -23.77
CA SER A 380 -13.95 -32.56 -23.65
C SER A 380 -13.95 -33.21 -22.27
N LEU A 381 -14.30 -32.42 -21.24
CA LEU A 381 -14.53 -32.86 -19.86
C LEU A 381 -15.75 -33.78 -19.65
N LEU A 382 -16.34 -34.43 -20.68
CA LEU A 382 -17.54 -35.27 -20.54
C LEU A 382 -17.43 -36.71 -21.11
N ALA A 383 -16.42 -37.04 -21.92
CA ALA A 383 -16.37 -38.31 -22.65
C ALA A 383 -15.70 -39.48 -21.89
N ALA A 384 -16.50 -40.41 -21.37
CA ALA A 384 -16.03 -41.61 -20.68
C ALA A 384 -15.34 -42.69 -21.57
N GLY A 385 -15.27 -42.49 -22.89
CA GLY A 385 -14.73 -43.47 -23.84
C GLY A 385 -13.86 -42.83 -24.92
N GLY A 386 -12.56 -42.62 -24.63
CA GLY A 386 -11.52 -42.26 -25.60
C GLY A 386 -11.58 -40.86 -26.26
N GLY A 387 -12.73 -40.19 -26.26
CA GLY A 387 -13.03 -38.94 -26.99
C GLY A 387 -12.33 -37.66 -26.48
N ASN A 388 -11.03 -37.70 -26.26
CA ASN A 388 -10.20 -36.66 -25.63
C ASN A 388 -9.90 -35.43 -26.53
N ARG A 389 -10.72 -35.17 -27.56
CA ARG A 389 -10.44 -34.21 -28.65
C ARG A 389 -11.36 -32.99 -28.56
N ARG A 390 -10.79 -31.78 -28.58
CA ARG A 390 -11.55 -30.52 -28.53
C ARG A 390 -12.53 -30.45 -29.72
N THR A 391 -13.82 -30.19 -29.46
CA THR A 391 -14.88 -30.23 -30.50
C THR A 391 -15.13 -28.89 -31.20
N ALA A 392 -14.41 -27.83 -30.81
CA ALA A 392 -14.46 -26.50 -31.41
C ALA A 392 -13.17 -25.76 -31.06
N ASN A 393 -12.79 -24.77 -31.87
CA ASN A 393 -11.74 -23.82 -31.51
C ASN A 393 -12.35 -22.73 -30.62
N VAL A 394 -11.55 -22.18 -29.70
CA VAL A 394 -12.01 -21.11 -28.79
C VAL A 394 -10.92 -20.05 -28.73
N VAL A 395 -11.29 -18.79 -29.01
CA VAL A 395 -10.36 -17.65 -29.16
C VAL A 395 -10.90 -16.46 -28.37
N ALA A 396 -10.08 -15.81 -27.56
CA ALA A 396 -10.49 -14.65 -26.77
C ALA A 396 -10.77 -13.43 -27.68
N HIS A 397 -11.88 -12.73 -27.43
CA HIS A 397 -12.27 -11.53 -28.15
C HIS A 397 -11.78 -10.29 -27.38
N GLY A 398 -10.47 -10.05 -27.47
CA GLY A 398 -9.72 -9.19 -26.57
C GLY A 398 -9.12 -9.98 -25.41
N PHE A 399 -8.76 -9.29 -24.32
CA PHE A 399 -8.26 -9.93 -23.11
C PHE A 399 -9.41 -10.57 -22.30
N ALA A 400 -9.15 -11.75 -21.73
CA ALA A 400 -10.12 -12.48 -20.91
C ALA A 400 -9.41 -13.16 -19.73
N ASN A 401 -9.97 -12.96 -18.52
CA ASN A 401 -9.51 -13.63 -17.31
C ASN A 401 -10.32 -14.91 -17.11
N LEU A 402 -9.65 -16.06 -16.99
CA LEU A 402 -10.26 -17.38 -16.91
C LEU A 402 -9.80 -18.11 -15.65
N PHE A 403 -10.71 -18.77 -14.94
CA PHE A 403 -10.35 -19.82 -13.99
C PHE A 403 -10.25 -21.17 -14.71
N ILE A 404 -9.23 -21.95 -14.37
CA ILE A 404 -9.03 -23.30 -14.89
C ILE A 404 -9.42 -24.30 -13.81
N LEU A 405 -10.20 -25.32 -14.18
CA LEU A 405 -10.44 -26.50 -13.35
C LEU A 405 -9.97 -27.73 -14.11
N ASP A 406 -8.98 -28.42 -13.56
CA ASP A 406 -8.36 -29.59 -14.17
C ASP A 406 -9.10 -30.89 -13.80
N LYS A 407 -8.89 -31.94 -14.60
CA LYS A 407 -9.48 -33.26 -14.36
C LYS A 407 -9.13 -33.87 -13.00
N LYS A 408 -7.86 -33.76 -12.56
CA LYS A 408 -7.34 -34.53 -11.41
C LYS A 408 -7.94 -34.01 -10.12
N SER A 409 -7.80 -32.71 -9.85
CA SER A 409 -8.37 -32.09 -8.65
C SER A 409 -9.90 -32.23 -8.63
N LEU A 410 -10.56 -32.14 -9.79
CA LEU A 410 -12.00 -32.42 -9.90
C LEU A 410 -12.35 -33.88 -9.56
N HIS A 411 -11.59 -34.87 -10.05
CA HIS A 411 -11.76 -36.28 -9.66
C HIS A 411 -11.55 -36.50 -8.16
N GLU A 412 -10.52 -35.89 -7.58
CA GLU A 412 -10.18 -35.98 -6.15
C GLU A 412 -11.31 -35.39 -5.28
N ILE A 413 -11.80 -34.19 -5.60
CA ILE A 413 -12.99 -33.59 -4.99
C ILE A 413 -14.20 -34.54 -5.08
N LEU A 414 -14.43 -35.14 -6.25
CA LEU A 414 -15.57 -36.04 -6.48
C LEU A 414 -15.46 -37.41 -5.80
N VAL A 415 -14.31 -37.79 -5.23
CA VAL A 415 -14.22 -38.93 -4.29
C VAL A 415 -14.93 -38.58 -2.98
N HIS A 416 -14.79 -37.36 -2.48
CA HIS A 416 -15.41 -36.90 -1.23
C HIS A 416 -16.90 -36.53 -1.38
N TYR A 417 -17.37 -36.21 -2.58
CA TYR A 417 -18.77 -35.82 -2.86
C TYR A 417 -19.47 -36.79 -3.84
N PRO A 418 -19.81 -38.03 -3.40
CA PRO A 418 -20.38 -39.07 -4.28
C PRO A 418 -21.77 -38.71 -4.83
N ASP A 419 -22.58 -37.96 -4.10
CA ASP A 419 -23.88 -37.48 -4.59
C ASP A 419 -23.74 -36.44 -5.70
N SER A 420 -22.82 -35.48 -5.54
CA SER A 420 -22.44 -34.55 -6.60
C SER A 420 -21.99 -35.33 -7.83
N LYS A 421 -21.08 -36.32 -7.67
CA LYS A 421 -20.62 -37.21 -8.75
C LYS A 421 -21.78 -37.94 -9.45
N ARG A 422 -22.79 -38.39 -8.71
CA ARG A 422 -24.00 -39.06 -9.24
C ARG A 422 -24.88 -38.11 -10.06
N ILE A 423 -25.10 -36.87 -9.59
CA ILE A 423 -25.87 -35.83 -10.30
C ILE A 423 -25.13 -35.39 -11.58
N LEU A 424 -23.83 -35.15 -11.45
CA LEU A 424 -22.87 -34.76 -12.48
C LEU A 424 -22.85 -35.80 -13.63
N MET A 425 -22.67 -37.09 -13.31
CA MET A 425 -22.77 -38.20 -14.27
C MET A 425 -24.15 -38.29 -14.94
N LYS A 426 -25.24 -38.01 -14.21
CA LYS A 426 -26.60 -38.06 -14.76
C LYS A 426 -26.85 -36.95 -15.79
N LYS A 427 -26.48 -35.69 -15.51
CA LYS A 427 -26.62 -34.59 -16.48
C LYS A 427 -25.63 -34.70 -17.64
N GLY A 428 -24.42 -35.22 -17.41
CA GLY A 428 -23.45 -35.49 -18.48
C GLY A 428 -23.97 -36.43 -19.57
N ARG A 429 -24.69 -37.50 -19.17
CA ARG A 429 -25.37 -38.43 -20.09
C ARG A 429 -26.53 -37.79 -20.88
N VAL A 430 -27.04 -36.63 -20.48
CA VAL A 430 -28.05 -35.86 -21.23
C VAL A 430 -27.36 -35.02 -22.29
N LEU A 431 -26.36 -34.22 -21.90
CA LEU A 431 -25.61 -33.32 -22.79
C LEU A 431 -24.96 -34.07 -23.97
N LEU A 432 -24.44 -35.28 -23.72
CA LEU A 432 -23.89 -36.15 -24.79
C LEU A 432 -24.97 -36.69 -25.75
N LYS A 433 -26.22 -36.89 -25.29
CA LYS A 433 -27.32 -37.39 -26.12
C LYS A 433 -27.94 -36.28 -26.98
N GLU A 434 -28.07 -35.07 -26.46
CA GLU A 434 -28.62 -33.93 -27.20
C GLU A 434 -27.76 -33.58 -28.42
N LYS A 435 -26.44 -33.72 -28.30
CA LYS A 435 -25.47 -33.50 -29.39
C LYS A 435 -25.38 -34.65 -30.41
N GLY A 436 -26.10 -35.76 -30.19
CA GLY A 436 -26.05 -36.97 -31.00
C GLY A 436 -27.00 -37.01 -32.20
N LYS A 437 -27.82 -35.96 -32.42
CA LYS A 437 -28.67 -35.83 -33.62
C LYS A 437 -27.97 -34.92 -34.64
N PRO A 438 -27.83 -35.34 -35.91
CA PRO A 438 -27.43 -34.43 -36.99
C PRO A 438 -28.53 -33.39 -37.24
N SER A 439 -28.13 -32.18 -37.65
CA SER A 439 -29.03 -31.08 -37.96
C SER A 439 -29.05 -30.82 -39.48
N ASP A 440 -29.88 -31.57 -40.20
CA ASP A 440 -30.15 -31.30 -41.61
C ASP A 440 -31.08 -30.09 -41.77
N GLY A 441 -30.80 -29.24 -42.77
CA GLY A 441 -31.67 -28.11 -43.15
C GLY A 441 -30.96 -26.73 -43.11
N PRO A 442 -30.74 -26.07 -44.27
CA PRO A 442 -29.96 -24.84 -44.35
C PRO A 442 -30.74 -23.56 -43.98
N ASN A 443 -31.61 -23.59 -42.94
CA ASN A 443 -32.09 -22.35 -42.32
C ASN A 443 -32.65 -22.56 -40.89
N GLN A 444 -31.76 -22.68 -39.88
CA GLN A 444 -32.15 -22.52 -38.47
C GLN A 444 -31.20 -21.60 -37.72
N GLN A 445 -31.77 -20.51 -37.21
CA GLN A 445 -31.13 -19.59 -36.28
C GLN A 445 -30.92 -20.33 -34.95
N ALA A 446 -29.67 -20.60 -34.59
CA ALA A 446 -29.31 -21.49 -33.48
C ALA A 446 -29.91 -21.01 -32.14
N ARG A 447 -30.88 -21.76 -31.61
CA ARG A 447 -31.59 -21.44 -30.36
C ARG A 447 -30.76 -21.76 -29.11
N GLY A 448 -29.68 -21.01 -28.89
CA GLY A 448 -28.98 -20.99 -27.61
C GLY A 448 -29.80 -20.24 -26.54
N LEU A 449 -30.24 -20.96 -25.50
CA LEU A 449 -30.70 -20.53 -24.15
C LEU A 449 -31.66 -19.33 -23.95
N ALA A 450 -32.04 -18.57 -24.98
CA ALA A 450 -32.91 -17.40 -24.87
C ALA A 450 -34.37 -17.74 -24.46
N SER A 451 -34.78 -19.01 -24.60
CA SER A 451 -36.12 -19.50 -24.23
C SER A 451 -36.30 -19.82 -22.74
N LEU A 452 -35.25 -19.68 -21.92
CA LEU A 452 -35.32 -19.89 -20.46
C LEU A 452 -35.66 -18.62 -19.66
N PHE A 453 -35.66 -17.46 -20.31
CA PHE A 453 -36.24 -16.24 -19.76
C PHE A 453 -37.71 -16.13 -20.18
N GLY A 454 -38.62 -16.25 -19.21
CA GLY A 454 -40.02 -15.87 -19.44
C GLY A 454 -40.13 -14.40 -19.89
N PRO A 455 -41.17 -14.04 -20.66
CA PRO A 455 -41.35 -12.66 -21.10
C PRO A 455 -41.38 -11.72 -19.88
N LYS A 456 -40.55 -10.67 -19.90
CA LYS A 456 -40.54 -9.66 -18.82
C LYS A 456 -41.98 -9.19 -18.57
N PRO A 457 -42.46 -9.14 -17.32
CA PRO A 457 -43.81 -8.67 -17.02
C PRO A 457 -43.96 -7.26 -17.59
N GLN A 458 -44.99 -7.04 -18.39
CA GLN A 458 -45.22 -5.75 -19.02
C GLN A 458 -45.46 -4.70 -17.93
N THR A 459 -44.74 -3.58 -18.00
CA THR A 459 -44.88 -2.48 -17.05
C THR A 459 -46.36 -2.07 -16.98
N PRO A 460 -46.99 -2.05 -15.79
CA PRO A 460 -48.44 -1.81 -15.69
C PRO A 460 -48.82 -0.48 -16.34
N LYS A 461 -49.96 -0.46 -17.06
CA LYS A 461 -50.32 0.58 -18.04
C LYS A 461 -50.18 2.03 -17.52
N LEU A 462 -50.38 2.23 -16.21
CA LEU A 462 -50.19 3.51 -15.52
C LEU A 462 -48.78 4.12 -15.73
N PHE A 463 -47.73 3.31 -15.68
CA PHE A 463 -46.34 3.75 -15.91
C PHE A 463 -46.02 4.08 -17.37
N ARG A 464 -46.80 3.56 -18.33
CA ARG A 464 -46.61 3.88 -19.76
C ARG A 464 -47.21 5.23 -20.13
N ALA A 465 -48.25 5.68 -19.42
CA ALA A 465 -48.80 7.03 -19.58
C ALA A 465 -47.84 8.10 -19.01
N LEU A 466 -47.22 7.83 -17.85
CA LEU A 466 -46.40 8.80 -17.12
C LEU A 466 -44.99 9.03 -17.71
N LEU A 467 -44.60 8.24 -18.72
CA LEU A 467 -43.34 8.36 -19.48
C LEU A 467 -43.57 8.69 -20.97
N GLY A 468 -44.73 9.25 -21.31
CA GLY A 468 -45.07 9.65 -22.68
C GLY A 468 -44.20 10.80 -23.21
N ASN A 469 -43.69 10.61 -24.43
CA ASN A 469 -43.35 11.66 -25.42
C ASN A 469 -42.30 12.74 -25.10
N SER A 470 -41.46 12.65 -24.05
CA SER A 470 -40.37 13.63 -23.81
C SER A 470 -38.96 13.03 -23.57
N SER A 471 -38.70 11.82 -24.07
CA SER A 471 -37.47 11.07 -23.71
C SER A 471 -36.29 11.16 -24.70
N LYS A 472 -36.52 11.19 -26.02
CA LYS A 472 -35.44 10.96 -27.00
C LYS A 472 -34.50 12.16 -27.20
N GLU A 473 -35.00 13.39 -27.14
CA GLU A 473 -34.20 14.59 -27.43
C GLU A 473 -33.36 15.03 -26.22
N GLY A 474 -33.97 15.04 -25.03
CA GLY A 474 -33.28 15.42 -23.78
C GLY A 474 -32.08 14.52 -23.43
N ILE A 475 -32.17 13.21 -23.69
CA ILE A 475 -31.05 12.28 -23.46
C ILE A 475 -29.89 12.54 -24.44
N GLY A 476 -30.20 12.87 -25.71
CA GLY A 476 -29.18 13.27 -26.69
C GLY A 476 -28.48 14.59 -26.31
N MET A 477 -29.22 15.53 -25.74
CA MET A 477 -28.65 16.80 -25.24
C MET A 477 -27.76 16.58 -24.00
N LEU A 478 -28.18 15.73 -23.05
CA LEU A 478 -27.38 15.37 -21.87
C LEU A 478 -26.08 14.62 -22.23
N LEU A 479 -26.11 13.74 -23.24
CA LEU A 479 -24.90 13.09 -23.76
C LEU A 479 -23.95 14.11 -24.41
N LYS A 480 -24.46 15.04 -25.23
CA LYS A 480 -23.64 16.11 -25.81
C LYS A 480 -23.07 17.07 -24.76
N LEU A 481 -23.78 17.31 -23.66
CA LEU A 481 -23.26 18.09 -22.53
C LEU A 481 -22.16 17.35 -21.77
N LYS A 482 -22.31 16.04 -21.49
CA LYS A 482 -21.25 15.25 -20.85
C LYS A 482 -19.98 15.14 -21.70
N ILE A 483 -20.09 15.01 -23.02
CA ILE A 483 -18.93 15.01 -23.92
C ILE A 483 -18.21 16.37 -23.85
N LYS A 484 -18.96 17.49 -23.92
CA LYS A 484 -18.38 18.83 -23.75
C LYS A 484 -17.74 19.09 -22.38
N GLN A 485 -18.15 18.39 -21.33
CA GLN A 485 -17.48 18.46 -20.02
C GLN A 485 -16.18 17.64 -20.00
N ALA A 486 -16.16 16.46 -20.59
CA ALA A 486 -14.94 15.64 -20.72
C ALA A 486 -13.84 16.35 -21.55
N ASP A 487 -14.23 17.08 -22.60
CA ASP A 487 -13.31 17.88 -23.42
C ASP A 487 -12.79 19.15 -22.69
N GLN A 488 -13.35 19.54 -21.54
CA GLN A 488 -12.85 20.67 -20.74
C GLN A 488 -11.77 20.28 -19.72
N GLU A 489 -11.65 19.01 -19.34
CA GLU A 489 -10.62 18.53 -18.40
C GLU A 489 -9.27 18.21 -19.07
N LYS A 490 -9.11 18.52 -20.37
CA LYS A 490 -7.83 18.39 -21.10
C LYS A 490 -7.40 19.67 -21.81
N LYS A 491 -6.87 20.61 -21.03
CA LYS A 491 -5.88 21.60 -21.49
C LYS A 491 -4.70 21.64 -20.51
N PRO A 492 -3.44 21.74 -20.99
CA PRO A 492 -2.33 22.12 -20.14
C PRO A 492 -2.43 23.61 -19.78
N ASP A 493 -1.96 23.98 -18.59
CA ASP A 493 -1.83 25.39 -18.20
C ASP A 493 -0.72 26.09 -19.00
N PRO A 494 -0.87 27.39 -19.34
CA PRO A 494 0.16 28.18 -19.98
C PRO A 494 1.22 28.66 -18.96
N GLU A 495 2.49 28.34 -19.19
CA GLU A 495 3.60 28.88 -18.38
C GLU A 495 3.69 30.41 -18.47
N GLU A 496 3.71 31.09 -17.32
CA GLU A 496 3.83 32.54 -17.25
C GLU A 496 5.29 32.99 -17.41
N LYS A 497 5.61 33.61 -18.56
CA LYS A 497 6.96 34.14 -18.83
C LYS A 497 7.26 35.40 -18.02
N LYS A 498 8.35 35.38 -17.26
CA LYS A 498 9.15 36.58 -16.92
C LYS A 498 10.63 36.40 -17.32
N PRO A 499 11.36 37.50 -17.54
CA PRO A 499 12.41 37.53 -18.57
C PRO A 499 13.73 36.88 -18.16
N LYS A 500 14.47 36.40 -19.16
CA LYS A 500 15.89 36.04 -19.03
C LYS A 500 16.74 37.30 -18.89
N ALA A 501 17.75 37.23 -18.02
CA ALA A 501 18.99 37.98 -18.19
C ALA A 501 20.01 37.12 -18.95
N GLU A 502 21.01 37.73 -19.56
CA GLU A 502 21.99 37.06 -20.43
C GLU A 502 23.20 36.55 -19.63
N ALA A 503 23.75 35.42 -20.07
CA ALA A 503 25.06 34.91 -19.70
C ALA A 503 25.60 34.04 -20.85
N GLU A 504 26.90 34.12 -21.10
CA GLU A 504 27.55 33.57 -22.31
C GLU A 504 27.84 32.06 -22.22
N PRO A 505 27.94 31.35 -23.37
CA PRO A 505 28.27 29.93 -23.40
C PRO A 505 29.78 29.70 -23.22
N GLN A 506 30.16 28.94 -22.19
CA GLN A 506 31.51 28.38 -22.06
C GLN A 506 31.55 26.91 -22.52
N THR A 507 32.66 26.53 -23.15
CA THR A 507 32.88 25.20 -23.74
C THR A 507 33.13 24.12 -22.68
N PRO A 508 32.71 22.86 -22.91
CA PRO A 508 33.11 21.75 -22.05
C PRO A 508 34.60 21.44 -22.25
N SER A 509 35.36 21.41 -21.15
CA SER A 509 36.75 20.98 -21.13
C SER A 509 36.85 19.47 -20.87
N GLU A 510 37.75 18.80 -21.60
CA GLU A 510 38.13 17.42 -21.30
C GLU A 510 38.90 17.35 -19.98
N GLN A 511 38.68 16.29 -19.20
CA GLN A 511 39.63 15.84 -18.19
C GLN A 511 39.92 14.35 -18.38
N LYS A 512 41.20 14.01 -18.32
CA LYS A 512 41.72 12.65 -18.55
C LYS A 512 41.55 11.79 -17.30
N GLU A 513 41.25 10.51 -17.49
CA GLU A 513 41.49 9.50 -16.47
C GLU A 513 42.95 9.02 -16.53
N GLU A 514 43.60 8.84 -15.39
CA GLU A 514 44.65 7.84 -15.20
C GLU A 514 44.37 7.06 -13.89
N PRO A 515 44.72 5.75 -13.81
CA PRO A 515 44.13 4.84 -12.82
C PRO A 515 45.07 4.47 -11.66
N LEU A 516 44.51 4.12 -10.49
CA LEU A 516 45.25 3.36 -9.46
C LEU A 516 44.37 2.67 -8.39
N ALA A 517 44.90 1.55 -7.88
CA ALA A 517 44.67 0.97 -6.54
C ALA A 517 43.24 0.55 -6.09
N ASN A 518 42.81 -0.61 -6.60
CA ASN A 518 42.42 -1.80 -5.81
C ASN A 518 42.12 -1.59 -4.29
N SER A 519 40.86 -1.78 -3.86
CA SER A 519 40.49 -2.01 -2.45
C SER A 519 39.33 -3.01 -2.32
N GLN A 520 39.37 -3.86 -1.29
CA GLN A 520 38.43 -4.98 -1.08
C GLN A 520 37.30 -4.62 -0.10
N PRO A 521 36.05 -5.06 -0.32
CA PRO A 521 35.01 -5.04 0.70
C PRO A 521 35.16 -6.22 1.68
N LEU A 522 35.06 -5.95 2.98
CA LEU A 522 34.86 -6.96 4.03
C LEU A 522 33.38 -7.41 4.10
N PRO A 523 33.08 -8.60 4.63
CA PRO A 523 31.83 -9.31 4.32
C PRO A 523 30.62 -8.93 5.19
N ASN A 524 29.44 -8.93 4.58
CA ASN A 524 28.17 -9.05 5.31
C ASN A 524 27.90 -10.51 5.67
N SER A 525 27.42 -10.75 6.89
CA SER A 525 27.03 -12.07 7.39
C SER A 525 25.65 -12.49 6.87
N GLY A 526 25.59 -13.60 6.12
CA GLY A 526 24.35 -14.08 5.51
C GLY A 526 24.40 -15.55 5.09
N LEU A 527 24.04 -16.44 6.02
CA LEU A 527 23.67 -17.86 5.87
C LEU A 527 24.13 -18.59 4.59
N HIS A 528 25.26 -19.31 4.67
CA HIS A 528 25.77 -20.13 3.55
C HIS A 528 24.76 -21.20 3.09
N ARG A 529 24.29 -21.09 1.85
CA ARG A 529 23.78 -22.22 1.06
C ARG A 529 24.62 -22.34 -0.20
N GLY A 530 25.61 -23.24 -0.17
CA GLY A 530 26.69 -23.28 -1.16
C GLY A 530 26.22 -23.66 -2.57
N ILE A 531 26.27 -22.71 -3.50
CA ILE A 531 26.19 -22.97 -4.94
C ILE A 531 27.63 -23.04 -5.46
N THR A 532 28.07 -24.22 -5.89
CA THR A 532 29.39 -24.40 -6.50
C THR A 532 29.38 -23.91 -7.94
N ASN A 533 30.24 -22.95 -8.28
CA ASN A 533 30.42 -22.47 -9.65
C ASN A 533 31.14 -23.52 -10.53
N LYS A 534 30.47 -24.63 -10.83
CA LYS A 534 30.87 -25.60 -11.86
C LYS A 534 29.97 -25.44 -13.07
N SER A 535 30.48 -24.82 -14.14
CA SER A 535 29.79 -24.73 -15.43
C SER A 535 29.75 -26.11 -16.08
N LEU A 536 28.58 -26.76 -16.06
CA LEU A 536 28.36 -28.05 -16.72
C LEU A 536 28.20 -27.87 -18.23
N ILE A 537 28.99 -28.61 -19.02
CA ILE A 537 28.79 -28.74 -20.46
C ILE A 537 28.18 -30.13 -20.71
N ILE A 538 26.91 -30.14 -21.14
CA ILE A 538 26.22 -31.36 -21.58
C ILE A 538 26.38 -31.45 -23.10
N THR A 539 26.96 -32.56 -23.57
CA THR A 539 27.15 -32.83 -25.01
C THR A 539 26.30 -34.05 -25.39
N MET A 540 25.51 -33.94 -26.45
CA MET A 540 24.65 -35.03 -26.94
C MET A 540 25.22 -35.64 -28.22
N SER A 541 25.41 -36.96 -28.23
CA SER A 541 25.97 -37.73 -29.34
C SER A 541 25.12 -38.96 -29.64
N PRO A 542 24.62 -39.16 -30.88
CA PRO A 542 23.94 -40.41 -31.24
C PRO A 542 24.93 -41.58 -31.28
N SER A 543 24.63 -42.66 -30.56
CA SER A 543 25.42 -43.90 -30.65
C SER A 543 24.90 -44.81 -31.77
N ALA A 544 25.81 -45.30 -32.62
CA ALA A 544 25.48 -46.03 -33.84
C ALA A 544 25.41 -47.56 -33.66
N THR A 545 24.75 -48.05 -32.61
CA THR A 545 24.56 -49.49 -32.35
C THR A 545 23.13 -49.83 -31.95
N ALA A 546 22.41 -50.45 -32.89
CA ALA A 546 21.15 -51.21 -32.78
C ALA A 546 20.27 -51.04 -31.51
N GLY A 547 19.11 -50.39 -31.70
CA GLY A 547 17.88 -50.86 -31.04
C GLY A 547 17.38 -50.16 -29.78
N GLY A 548 17.93 -48.99 -29.40
CA GLY A 548 17.33 -48.19 -28.32
C GLY A 548 17.98 -46.82 -28.12
N GLU A 549 17.15 -45.77 -27.95
CA GLU A 549 17.63 -44.42 -27.62
C GLU A 549 18.02 -44.32 -26.14
N ILE A 550 19.20 -44.82 -25.80
CA ILE A 550 19.78 -44.67 -24.45
C ILE A 550 20.57 -43.36 -24.38
N LEU A 551 20.05 -42.39 -23.62
CA LEU A 551 20.70 -41.11 -23.36
C LEU A 551 21.89 -41.29 -22.41
N THR A 552 23.11 -41.07 -22.90
CA THR A 552 24.31 -40.94 -22.07
C THR A 552 24.64 -39.47 -21.81
N VAL A 553 25.04 -39.15 -20.57
CA VAL A 553 25.41 -37.80 -20.14
C VAL A 553 26.84 -37.84 -19.60
N GLU A 554 27.81 -37.35 -20.39
CA GLU A 554 29.16 -37.09 -19.87
C GLU A 554 29.20 -35.72 -19.18
N VAL A 555 29.88 -35.67 -18.02
CA VAL A 555 30.20 -34.43 -17.32
C VAL A 555 31.70 -34.18 -17.45
N LYS A 556 32.08 -33.12 -18.17
CA LYS A 556 33.46 -32.62 -18.20
C LYS A 556 33.60 -31.36 -17.37
N GLU A 557 34.55 -31.37 -16.45
CA GLU A 557 34.96 -30.17 -15.72
C GLU A 557 35.86 -29.32 -16.61
N LYS A 558 35.56 -28.02 -16.69
CA LYS A 558 36.37 -27.07 -17.45
C LYS A 558 37.64 -26.74 -16.67
N LYS A 559 38.81 -27.17 -17.15
CA LYS A 559 40.08 -26.66 -16.64
C LYS A 559 40.15 -25.15 -16.83
N GLN A 560 40.73 -24.47 -15.86
CA GLN A 560 41.11 -23.06 -15.99
C GLN A 560 42.47 -22.99 -16.68
N GLU A 561 42.57 -22.07 -17.63
CA GLU A 561 43.80 -21.50 -18.19
C GLU A 561 43.84 -20.03 -17.77
#